data_AF-A0A538A1S1-F1
#
_entry.id   AF-A0A538A1S1-F1
#
_cell.length_a   1.000
_cell.length_b   1.000
_cell.length_c   1.000
_cell.angle_alpha   90.00
_cell.angle_beta   90.00
_cell.angle_gamma   90.00
#
_symmetry.space_group_name_H-M   'P 1'
#
loop_
_entity.id
_entity.type
_entity.pdbx_description
1 polymer ?
#
loop_
_entity_poly.entity_id
_entity_poly.type
_entity_poly.pdbx_seq_one_letter_code
_entity_poly.pdbx_strand_id
1 'polypeptide(L)'
;MADVTIKSVDDFEAIFGGGLLRARSALGVSSFGMQVEEFPPNATEYPEHDHSEDGMEEVYTVLDGTVILQIDGQEYVLTPGT
;
A
#
# COMPACT_ATOMS: atom_id res chain seq x y z
N MET A 1 30.89 2.58 0.76
CA MET A 1 29.83 2.34 -0.24
C MET A 1 28.52 2.60 0.47
N ALA A 2 27.59 3.33 -0.14
CA ALA A 2 26.26 3.47 0.46
C ALA A 2 25.61 2.07 0.50
N ASP A 3 24.98 1.75 1.62
CA ASP A 3 24.16 0.55 1.75
C ASP A 3 22.87 0.79 0.95
N VAL A 4 22.76 0.16 -0.21
CA VAL A 4 21.66 0.37 -1.17
C VAL A 4 21.04 -1.00 -1.48
N THR A 5 19.72 -1.09 -1.27
CA THR A 5 18.91 -2.25 -1.67
C THR A 5 17.98 -1.87 -2.81
N ILE A 6 17.97 -2.66 -3.88
CA ILE A 6 17.09 -2.51 -5.05
C ILE A 6 16.43 -3.87 -5.29
N LYS A 7 15.10 -3.90 -5.45
CA LYS A 7 14.31 -5.12 -5.67
C LYS A 7 13.16 -4.86 -6.64
N SER A 8 12.71 -5.90 -7.34
CA SER A 8 11.42 -5.87 -8.03
C SER A 8 10.30 -5.94 -6.98
N VAL A 9 9.13 -5.38 -7.29
CA VAL A 9 7.92 -5.59 -6.49
C VAL A 9 7.52 -7.07 -6.47
N ASP A 10 7.80 -7.81 -7.54
CA ASP A 10 7.53 -9.26 -7.63
C ASP A 10 8.36 -10.08 -6.62
N ASP A 11 9.43 -9.50 -6.07
CA ASP A 11 10.28 -10.16 -5.07
C ASP A 11 9.73 -9.99 -3.64
N PHE A 12 8.63 -9.26 -3.46
CA PHE A 12 8.05 -8.98 -2.15
C PHE A 12 7.15 -10.13 -1.70
N GLU A 13 7.22 -10.48 -0.41
CA GLU A 13 6.30 -11.45 0.18
C GLU A 13 4.87 -10.90 0.14
N ALA A 14 3.97 -11.66 -0.48
CA ALA A 14 2.55 -11.35 -0.55
C ALA A 14 1.80 -11.99 0.62
N ILE A 15 0.94 -11.21 1.27
CA ILE A 15 0.07 -11.64 2.38
C ILE A 15 -1.38 -11.27 2.08
N PHE A 16 -2.32 -11.66 2.96
CA PHE A 16 -3.75 -11.37 2.83
C PHE A 16 -4.34 -11.75 1.45
N GLY A 17 -4.11 -13.00 1.02
CA GLY A 17 -4.63 -13.48 -0.27
C GLY A 17 -3.85 -12.99 -1.49
N GLY A 18 -2.74 -12.27 -1.29
CA GLY A 18 -1.84 -11.82 -2.35
C GLY A 18 -1.91 -10.32 -2.64
N GLY A 19 -2.92 -9.62 -2.12
CA GLY A 19 -3.15 -8.20 -2.43
C GLY A 19 -2.26 -7.23 -1.67
N LEU A 20 -1.49 -7.68 -0.68
CA LEU A 20 -0.59 -6.82 0.09
C LEU A 20 0.83 -7.39 0.06
N LEU A 21 1.77 -6.59 -0.45
CA LEU A 21 3.17 -6.93 -0.62
C LEU A 21 4.03 -6.22 0.43
N ARG A 22 4.86 -6.99 1.17
CA ARG A 22 5.63 -6.51 2.33
C ARG A 22 6.90 -5.70 1.97
N ALA A 23 6.73 -4.57 1.29
CA ALA A 23 7.81 -3.71 0.82
C ALA A 23 8.80 -3.27 1.91
N ARG A 24 8.31 -2.81 3.08
CA ARG A 24 9.17 -2.42 4.22
C ARG A 24 10.15 -3.52 4.62
N SER A 25 9.62 -4.73 4.82
CA SER A 25 10.42 -5.89 5.23
C SER A 25 11.41 -6.28 4.14
N ALA A 26 10.95 -6.32 2.89
CA ALA A 26 11.76 -6.70 1.75
C ALA A 26 12.94 -5.73 1.50
N LEU A 27 12.75 -4.43 1.77
CA LEU A 27 13.75 -3.38 1.59
C LEU A 27 14.58 -3.07 2.84
N GLY A 28 14.25 -3.68 3.99
CA GLY A 28 14.96 -3.44 5.25
C GLY A 28 14.68 -2.08 5.90
N VAL A 29 13.56 -1.43 5.55
CA VAL A 29 13.18 -0.12 6.11
C VAL A 29 12.71 -0.29 7.56
N SER A 30 13.21 0.54 8.47
CA SER A 30 12.85 0.48 9.90
C SER A 30 12.07 1.69 10.40
N SER A 31 12.23 2.86 9.76
CA SER A 31 11.72 4.14 10.25
C SER A 31 10.22 4.36 10.04
N PHE A 32 9.60 3.72 9.05
CA PHE A 32 8.17 3.86 8.76
C PHE A 32 7.59 2.59 8.10
N GLY A 33 6.27 2.50 8.07
CA GLY A 33 5.50 1.47 7.36
C GLY A 33 5.54 1.69 5.84
N MET A 34 5.70 0.63 5.06
CA MET A 34 5.62 0.71 3.60
C MET A 34 5.13 -0.63 3.06
N GLN A 35 4.12 -0.57 2.20
CA GLN A 35 3.49 -1.72 1.55
C GLN A 35 3.23 -1.34 0.09
N VAL A 36 3.18 -2.35 -0.79
CA VAL A 36 2.60 -2.19 -2.14
C VAL A 36 1.33 -3.02 -2.14
N GLU A 37 0.23 -2.42 -2.58
CA GLU A 37 -1.07 -3.09 -2.62
C GLU A 37 -1.51 -3.31 -4.05
N GLU A 38 -1.99 -4.51 -4.34
CA GLU A 38 -2.46 -4.93 -5.65
C GLU A 38 -3.90 -5.43 -5.53
N PHE A 39 -4.80 -4.77 -6.24
CA PHE A 39 -6.22 -5.09 -6.22
C PHE A 39 -6.67 -5.61 -7.60
N PRO A 40 -7.36 -6.76 -7.67
CA PRO A 40 -8.02 -7.13 -8.91
C PRO A 40 -9.13 -6.12 -9.25
N PRO A 41 -9.52 -5.99 -10.52
CA PRO A 41 -10.59 -5.07 -10.91
C PRO A 41 -11.89 -5.34 -10.12
N ASN A 42 -12.46 -4.28 -9.55
CA ASN A 42 -13.67 -4.31 -8.73
C ASN A 42 -13.53 -5.09 -7.40
N ALA A 43 -12.32 -5.22 -6.86
CA ALA A 43 -12.14 -5.76 -5.51
C ALA A 43 -12.94 -4.95 -4.47
N THR A 44 -13.65 -5.66 -3.59
CA THR A 44 -14.42 -5.06 -2.47
C THR A 44 -14.11 -5.73 -1.14
N GLU A 45 -13.07 -6.58 -1.10
CA GLU A 45 -12.74 -7.40 0.07
C GLU A 45 -11.78 -6.72 1.05
N TYR A 46 -11.25 -5.54 0.71
CA TYR A 46 -10.39 -4.77 1.60
C TYR A 46 -11.25 -4.11 2.69
N PRO A 47 -11.02 -4.42 3.98
CA PRO A 47 -11.86 -3.92 5.06
C PRO A 47 -11.58 -2.43 5.33
N GLU A 48 -12.64 -1.70 5.61
CA GLU A 48 -12.54 -0.38 6.23
C GLU A 48 -11.87 -0.51 7.60
N HIS A 49 -10.88 0.34 7.86
CA HIS A 49 -10.13 0.39 9.11
C HIS A 49 -9.54 1.79 9.32
N ASP A 50 -9.08 2.05 10.54
CA ASP A 50 -8.42 3.30 10.90
C ASP A 50 -7.26 3.05 11.88
N HIS A 51 -6.38 4.04 11.96
CA HIS A 51 -5.25 4.08 12.90
C HIS A 51 -5.28 5.33 13.79
N SER A 52 -6.47 5.90 14.01
CA SER A 52 -6.64 7.16 14.74
C SER A 52 -6.13 7.09 16.19
N GLU A 53 -6.25 5.93 16.81
CA GLU A 53 -5.79 5.63 18.18
C GLU A 53 -4.31 5.23 18.24
N ASP A 54 -3.71 4.84 17.11
CA ASP A 54 -2.31 4.40 17.03
C ASP A 54 -1.34 5.56 16.78
N GLY A 55 -1.87 6.75 16.44
CA GLY A 55 -1.09 7.93 16.09
C GLY A 55 -0.33 7.79 14.76
N MET A 56 -0.80 6.89 13.88
CA MET A 56 -0.20 6.66 12.57
C MET A 56 -0.82 7.57 11.51
N GLU A 57 0.00 8.00 10.57
CA GLU A 57 -0.42 8.68 9.34
C GLU A 57 -0.16 7.73 8.16
N GLU A 58 -1.07 7.73 7.19
CA GLU A 58 -0.93 6.94 5.96
C GLU A 58 -0.88 7.85 4.74
N VAL A 59 0.03 7.52 3.82
CA VAL A 59 0.20 8.23 2.55
C VAL A 59 0.10 7.20 1.44
N TYR A 60 -0.81 7.47 0.50
CA TYR A 60 -1.06 6.63 -0.65
C TYR A 60 -0.52 7.31 -1.90
N THR A 61 0.11 6.52 -2.78
CA THR A 61 0.42 6.96 -4.15
C THR A 61 0.04 5.85 -5.10
N VAL A 62 -0.69 6.20 -6.15
CA VAL A 62 -1.11 5.22 -7.15
C VAL A 62 0.05 4.97 -8.11
N LEU A 63 0.52 3.73 -8.17
CA LEU A 63 1.60 3.34 -9.09
C LEU A 63 1.07 3.04 -10.50
N ASP A 64 -0.07 2.35 -10.59
CA ASP A 64 -0.74 2.00 -11.84
C ASP A 64 -2.25 1.87 -11.64
N GLY A 65 -3.03 2.01 -12.71
CA GLY A 65 -4.48 1.80 -12.69
C GLY A 65 -5.29 2.96 -12.12
N THR A 66 -6.43 2.65 -11.51
CA THR A 66 -7.34 3.62 -10.89
C THR A 66 -8.01 2.93 -9.71
N VAL A 67 -8.03 3.60 -8.56
CA VAL A 67 -8.60 3.09 -7.32
C VAL A 67 -9.57 4.11 -6.74
N ILE A 68 -10.56 3.63 -6.00
CA ILE A 68 -11.48 4.46 -5.22
C ILE A 68 -11.03 4.36 -3.77
N LEU A 69 -10.60 5.47 -3.19
CA LEU A 69 -10.37 5.60 -1.76
C LEU A 69 -11.69 6.01 -1.10
N GLN A 70 -12.18 5.19 -0.17
CA GLN A 70 -13.39 5.45 0.60
C GLN A 70 -13.01 5.93 2.00
N ILE A 71 -13.49 7.11 2.41
CA ILE A 71 -13.24 7.69 3.74
C ILE A 71 -14.54 8.33 4.23
N ASP A 72 -15.02 7.93 5.41
CA ASP A 72 -16.23 8.48 6.05
C ASP A 72 -17.45 8.51 5.10
N GLY A 73 -17.60 7.46 4.28
CA GLY A 73 -18.67 7.35 3.28
C GLY A 73 -18.51 8.26 2.05
N GLN A 74 -17.38 8.95 1.90
CA GLN A 74 -17.02 9.72 0.71
C GLN A 74 -16.06 8.92 -0.17
N GLU A 75 -16.20 9.08 -1.49
CA GLU A 75 -15.35 8.42 -2.47
C GLU A 75 -14.42 9.40 -3.18
N TYR A 76 -13.15 9.02 -3.28
CA TYR A 76 -12.11 9.77 -3.98
C TYR A 76 -11.50 8.88 -5.05
N VAL A 77 -11.57 9.32 -6.31
CA VAL A 77 -10.93 8.61 -7.42
C VAL A 77 -9.47 9.00 -7.47
N LEU A 78 -8.58 8.03 -7.33
CA LEU A 78 -7.13 8.22 -7.38
C LEU A 78 -6.57 7.60 -8.68
N THR A 79 -5.63 8.31 -9.28
CA THR A 79 -4.92 7.90 -10.50
C THR A 79 -3.42 8.18 -10.34
N PRO A 80 -2.53 7.58 -11.16
CA PRO A 80 -1.09 7.82 -11.04
C PRO A 80 -0.74 9.31 -11.03
N GLY A 81 0.06 9.72 -10.06
CA GLY A 81 0.43 11.12 -9.83
C GLY A 81 -0.54 11.91 -8.94
N THR A 82 -1.53 11.24 -8.35
CA THR A 82 -2.28 11.74 -7.18
C THR A 82 -1.51 11.47 -5.90
#